data_AF-A0A024TW88-F1
#
_entry.id   AF-A0A024TW88-F1
#
_cell.length_a   1.000
_cell.length_b   1.000
_cell.length_c   1.000
_cell.angle_alpha   90.00
_cell.angle_beta   90.00
_cell.angle_gamma   90.00
#
_symmetry.space_group_name_H-M   'P 1'
#
loop_
_entity.id
_entity.type
_entity.pdbx_description
1 polymer ?
#
loop_
_entity_poly.entity_id
_entity_poly.type
_entity_poly.pdbx_seq_one_letter_code
_entity_poly.pdbx_strand_id
1 'polypeptide(L)' 'MQVLAIALVAASSVAQISAADVGGINKPDASGVCQWIPTGKEGAKCGGIAGIKCNTGLKCKVPTTIPDAYGTCVKK' A
#
# COMPACT_ATOMS: atom_id res chain seq x y z
N MET A 1 -29.31 34.56 -10.96
CA MET A 1 -28.01 34.27 -11.60
C MET A 1 -26.98 34.03 -10.50
N GLN A 2 -26.82 32.79 -10.05
CA GLN A 2 -25.57 32.33 -9.43
C GLN A 2 -25.52 30.81 -9.56
N VAL A 3 -24.34 30.37 -9.97
CA VAL A 3 -24.09 29.20 -10.79
C VAL A 3 -24.23 27.93 -9.96
N LEU A 4 -24.93 26.97 -10.55
CA LEU A 4 -25.07 25.58 -10.12
C LEU A 4 -23.68 24.96 -9.93
N ALA A 5 -23.23 24.79 -8.67
CA ALA A 5 -22.00 24.09 -8.36
C ALA A 5 -22.21 22.58 -8.52
N ILE A 6 -22.21 22.11 -9.76
CA ILE A 6 -22.06 20.70 -10.09
C ILE A 6 -20.60 20.34 -9.83
N ALA A 7 -20.30 19.83 -8.64
CA ALA A 7 -19.12 19.02 -8.39
C ALA A 7 -19.56 17.65 -7.88
N LEU A 8 -20.43 16.98 -8.64
CA LEU A 8 -20.55 15.53 -8.63
C LEU A 8 -19.28 14.97 -9.29
N VAL A 9 -18.15 14.99 -8.57
CA VAL A 9 -17.06 14.08 -8.93
C VAL A 9 -17.52 12.72 -8.45
N ALA A 10 -17.89 11.91 -9.43
CA ALA A 10 -18.50 10.61 -9.26
C ALA A 10 -17.84 9.81 -8.12
N ALA A 11 -18.66 9.31 -7.21
CA ALA A 11 -18.40 8.09 -6.46
C ALA A 11 -18.35 6.92 -7.45
N SER A 12 -17.36 6.91 -8.34
CA SER A 12 -16.84 5.66 -8.86
C SER A 12 -16.22 4.96 -7.66
N SER A 13 -16.41 3.65 -7.55
CA SER A 13 -15.97 2.77 -6.48
C SER A 13 -14.44 2.68 -6.28
N VAL A 14 -13.69 3.70 -6.72
CA VAL A 14 -12.28 3.85 -6.45
C VAL A 14 -12.13 4.16 -4.97
N ALA A 15 -11.88 3.11 -4.18
CA ALA A 15 -11.34 3.24 -2.83
C ALA A 15 -10.27 4.33 -2.90
N GLN A 16 -10.45 5.40 -2.12
CA GLN A 16 -9.62 6.59 -2.16
C GLN A 16 -8.15 6.19 -2.08
N ILE A 17 -7.46 6.18 -3.24
CA ILE A 17 -6.03 5.89 -3.32
C ILE A 17 -5.37 7.14 -2.77
N SER A 18 -5.15 7.18 -1.46
CA SER A 18 -4.40 8.26 -0.87
C SER A 18 -2.97 8.13 -1.39
N ALA A 19 -2.31 9.25 -1.70
CA ALA A 19 -0.91 9.21 -2.14
C ALA A 19 0.03 8.58 -1.07
N ALA A 20 -0.48 8.38 0.15
CA ALA A 20 0.20 7.61 1.18
C ALA A 20 0.21 6.10 0.93
N ASP A 21 -0.69 5.53 0.11
CA ASP A 21 -0.85 4.07 -0.09
C ASP A 21 -0.59 3.53 -1.50
N VAL A 22 0.03 4.33 -2.39
CA VAL A 22 0.46 3.89 -3.74
C VAL A 22 1.73 3.00 -3.75
N GLY A 23 2.20 2.53 -2.60
CA GLY A 23 3.26 1.52 -2.57
C GLY A 23 2.71 0.17 -3.00
N GLY A 24 3.14 -0.39 -4.13
CA GLY A 24 2.84 -1.76 -4.51
C GLY A 24 3.98 -2.40 -5.28
N ILE A 25 4.13 -3.72 -5.14
CA ILE A 25 5.06 -4.51 -5.95
C ILE A 25 4.26 -5.28 -6.98
N ASN A 26 4.73 -5.23 -8.21
CA ASN A 26 4.26 -6.09 -9.27
C ASN A 26 4.97 -7.45 -9.11
N LYS A 27 4.23 -8.47 -8.66
CA LYS A 27 4.77 -9.81 -8.46
C LYS A 27 4.09 -10.76 -9.45
N PRO A 28 4.85 -11.53 -10.26
CA PRO A 28 4.26 -12.58 -11.06
C PRO A 28 3.68 -13.67 -10.16
N ASP A 29 2.44 -14.05 -10.40
CA ASP A 29 1.84 -15.27 -9.84
C ASP A 29 2.44 -16.52 -10.49
N ALA A 30 2.02 -17.71 -10.03
CA ALA A 30 2.53 -18.98 -10.54
C ALA A 30 2.24 -19.19 -12.04
N SER A 31 1.30 -18.44 -12.62
CA SER A 31 0.96 -18.45 -14.04
C SER A 31 1.78 -17.42 -14.85
N GLY A 32 2.66 -16.67 -14.20
CA GLY A 32 3.48 -15.63 -14.82
C GLY A 32 2.74 -14.30 -15.05
N VAL A 33 1.54 -14.14 -14.51
CA VAL A 33 0.78 -12.90 -14.64
C VAL A 33 1.16 -11.94 -13.52
N CYS A 34 1.38 -10.69 -13.91
CA CYS A 34 1.80 -9.62 -13.04
C CYS A 34 0.63 -9.09 -12.20
N GLN A 35 0.54 -9.49 -10.92
CA GLN A 35 -0.47 -8.98 -10.00
C GLN A 35 0.08 -7.80 -9.18
N TRP A 36 -0.71 -6.73 -9.09
CA TRP A 36 -0.41 -5.60 -8.20
C TRP A 36 -0.73 -5.98 -6.75
N ILE A 37 0.31 -6.09 -5.93
CA ILE A 37 0.14 -6.34 -4.50
C ILE A 37 0.26 -5.00 -3.76
N PRO A 38 -0.82 -4.50 -3.12
CA PRO A 38 -0.73 -3.30 -2.31
C PRO A 38 0.20 -3.56 -1.13
N THR A 39 1.27 -2.78 -1.04
CA THR A 39 2.23 -2.78 0.06
C THR A 39 2.04 -1.56 0.94
N GLY A 40 2.60 -1.64 2.14
CA GLY A 40 2.69 -0.50 3.05
C GLY A 40 1.41 -0.13 3.81
N LYS A 41 0.25 -0.74 3.55
CA LYS A 41 -0.95 -0.64 4.40
C LYS A 41 -0.73 -1.31 5.76
N GLU A 42 -1.53 -0.93 6.76
CA GLU A 42 -1.53 -1.63 8.04
C GLU A 42 -1.81 -3.12 7.83
N GLY A 43 -0.99 -3.98 8.44
CA GLY A 43 -1.06 -5.43 8.22
C GLY A 43 -0.35 -5.94 6.96
N ALA A 44 0.09 -5.06 6.04
CA ALA A 44 0.86 -5.46 4.87
C ALA A 44 2.28 -5.91 5.25
N LYS A 45 2.88 -6.73 4.38
CA LYS A 45 4.28 -7.15 4.50
C LYS A 45 5.22 -5.97 4.22
N CYS A 46 6.29 -5.89 4.99
CA CYS A 46 7.32 -4.87 4.87
C CYS A 46 8.72 -5.45 5.11
N GLY A 47 9.76 -4.71 4.77
CA GLY A 47 11.15 -5.16 4.91
C GLY A 47 11.51 -6.25 3.89
N GLY A 48 12.23 -7.27 4.36
CA GLY A 48 12.86 -8.28 3.52
C GLY A 48 13.99 -7.72 2.64
N ILE A 49 14.59 -8.59 1.82
CA ILE A 49 15.64 -8.21 0.84
C ILE A 49 15.16 -7.11 -0.11
N ALA A 50 13.86 -7.11 -0.42
CA ALA A 50 13.24 -6.11 -1.29
C ALA A 50 13.08 -4.72 -0.65
N GLY A 51 13.29 -4.57 0.67
CA GLY A 51 13.23 -3.28 1.35
C GLY A 51 11.85 -2.61 1.28
N ILE A 52 10.77 -3.40 1.36
CA ILE A 52 9.39 -2.90 1.20
C ILE A 52 9.06 -1.92 2.33
N LYS A 53 8.72 -0.68 1.99
CA LYS A 53 8.43 0.39 2.96
C LYS A 53 6.95 0.40 3.35
N CYS A 54 6.70 0.81 4.59
CA CYS A 54 5.35 1.11 5.09
C CYS A 54 4.94 2.54 4.74
N ASN A 55 3.63 2.77 4.65
CA ASN A 55 3.07 4.10 4.42
C ASN A 55 3.41 5.05 5.58
N THR A 56 3.35 6.36 5.32
CA THR A 56 3.56 7.39 6.34
C THR A 56 2.64 7.17 7.54
N GLY A 57 3.21 7.20 8.75
CA GLY A 57 2.48 6.93 10.00
C GLY A 57 2.52 5.47 10.45
N LEU A 58 3.04 4.55 9.63
CA LEU A 58 3.24 3.16 9.98
C LEU A 58 4.74 2.85 10.17
N LYS A 59 5.06 1.84 10.99
CA LYS A 59 6.40 1.31 11.21
C LYS A 59 6.44 -0.15 10.80
N CYS A 60 7.52 -0.55 10.14
CA CYS A 60 7.75 -1.97 9.87
C CYS A 60 8.20 -2.67 11.16
N LYS A 61 7.37 -3.59 11.67
CA LYS A 61 7.71 -4.46 12.79
C LYS A 61 8.17 -5.80 12.24
N VAL A 62 9.49 -6.03 12.27
CA VAL A 62 10.09 -7.33 11.94
C VAL A 62 10.14 -8.15 13.23
N PRO A 63 9.54 -9.36 13.26
CA PRO A 63 9.49 -10.20 14.47
C PRO A 63 10.84 -10.87 14.81
N THR A 64 11.86 -10.65 13.98
CA THR A 64 13.17 -11.30 14.06
C THR A 64 14.26 -10.24 13.81
N THR A 65 15.48 -10.51 14.29
CA THR A 65 16.68 -9.69 14.06
C THR A 65 17.40 -10.02 12.76
N ILE A 66 16.88 -10.94 11.94
CA ILE A 66 17.45 -11.27 10.64
C ILE A 66 17.14 -10.11 9.68
N PRO A 67 18.17 -9.48 9.06
CA PRO A 67 17.98 -8.29 8.22
C PRO A 67 17.09 -8.55 6.98
N ASP A 68 17.06 -9.79 6.52
CA ASP A 68 16.30 -10.23 5.35
C ASP A 68 14.89 -10.76 5.68
N ALA A 69 14.49 -10.72 6.96
CA ALA A 69 13.17 -11.16 7.37
C ALA A 69 12.09 -10.15 6.96
N TYR A 70 10.96 -10.69 6.54
CA TYR A 70 9.76 -9.89 6.32
C TYR A 70 9.11 -9.54 7.66
N GLY A 71 8.73 -8.27 7.80
CA GLY A 71 7.91 -7.76 8.89
C GLY A 71 6.48 -7.46 8.47
N THR A 72 5.76 -6.82 9.37
CA THR A 72 4.40 -6.32 9.15
C THR A 72 4.33 -4.83 9.47
N CYS A 73 3.63 -4.06 8.65
CA CYS A 73 3.37 -2.65 8.93
C CYS A 73 2.36 -2.52 10.07
N VAL A 74 2.77 -1.86 11.14
CA VAL A 74 1.94 -1.54 12.32
C VAL A 74 1.89 -0.03 12.51
N LYS A 75 0.85 0.50 13.16
CA LYS A 75 0.85 1.91 13.59
C LYS A 75 2.06 2.20 14.48
N LYS A 76 2.67 3.36 14.22
CA LYS A 76 3.72 3.90 15.10
C LYS A 76 3.19 4.14 16.50
#